data_AF-A0A392S449-F1
#
_entry.id   AF-A0A392S449-F1
#
_cell.length_a   1.000
_cell.length_b   1.000
_cell.length_c   1.000
_cell.angle_alpha   90.00
_cell.angle_beta   90.00
_cell.angle_gamma   90.00
#
_symmetry.space_group_name_H-M   'P 1'
#
loop_
_entity.id
_entity.type
_entity.pdbx_description
1 polymer ?
#
loop_
_entity_poly.entity_id
_entity_poly.type
_entity_poly.pdbx_seq_one_letter_code
_entity_poly.pdbx_strand_id
1 'polypeptide(L)'
;GLSYHPGKANVVADALSRKSLHVSSLMVKELELIEEFRDLSLVCEVSSASVKLGMLKLTNPFLENIKECQKMDERLIKKMVLINEGKETNIRVDESGVMRFHGRVCVLDVPE
;
A
#
# COMPACT_ATOMS: atom_id res chain seq x y z
N GLY A 1 33.23 33.38 34.29
CA GLY A 1 32.67 33.48 32.93
C GLY A 1 32.54 32.09 32.35
N LEU A 2 31.44 31.80 31.66
CA LEU A 2 31.25 30.50 31.00
C LEU A 2 32.13 30.46 29.74
N SER A 3 32.99 29.46 29.63
CA SER A 3 33.87 29.25 28.47
C SER A 3 33.10 28.63 27.33
N TYR A 4 32.84 29.39 26.26
CA TYR A 4 32.21 28.88 25.04
C TYR A 4 33.23 28.14 24.17
N HIS A 5 32.89 26.91 23.79
CA HIS A 5 33.72 26.08 22.91
C HIS A 5 32.87 25.64 21.70
N PRO A 6 33.05 26.27 20.52
CA PRO A 6 32.27 25.99 19.32
C PRO A 6 32.22 24.50 18.95
N GLY A 7 33.33 23.77 19.09
CA GLY A 7 33.38 22.33 18.83
C GLY A 7 32.50 21.49 19.76
N LYS A 8 32.34 21.90 21.03
CA LYS A 8 31.43 21.23 21.97
C LYS A 8 29.97 21.59 21.71
N ALA A 9 29.70 22.84 21.32
CA ALA A 9 28.37 23.29 20.94
C ALA A 9 27.85 22.54 19.71
N ASN A 10 28.70 22.32 18.69
CA ASN A 10 28.31 21.59 17.48
C ASN A 10 28.04 20.11 17.75
N VAL A 11 28.80 19.45 18.63
CA VAL A 11 28.55 18.04 19.01
C VAL A 11 27.19 17.90 19.70
N VAL A 12 26.84 18.85 20.57
CA VAL A 12 25.53 18.86 21.25
C VAL A 12 24.42 19.16 20.25
N ALA A 13 24.61 20.13 19.34
CA ALA A 13 23.64 20.45 18.30
C ALA A 13 23.39 19.24 17.39
N ASP A 14 24.43 18.56 16.93
CA ASP A 14 24.33 17.37 16.09
C ASP A 14 23.64 16.20 16.82
N ALA A 15 23.98 15.94 18.09
CA ALA A 15 23.31 14.93 18.89
C ALA A 15 21.81 15.24 19.08
N LEU A 16 21.47 16.50 19.32
CA LEU A 16 20.09 16.96 19.47
C LEU A 16 19.32 16.89 18.15
N SER A 17 19.92 17.30 17.04
CA SER A 17 19.35 17.18 15.69
C SER A 17 19.07 15.73 15.33
N ARG A 18 20.01 14.82 15.59
CA ARG A 18 19.80 13.38 15.38
C ARG A 18 18.64 12.87 16.22
N LYS A 19 18.59 13.21 17.50
CA LYS A 19 17.46 12.84 18.37
C LYS A 19 16.13 13.37 17.83
N SER A 20 16.08 14.64 17.41
CA SER A 20 14.89 15.26 16.84
C SER A 20 14.43 14.52 15.57
N LEU A 21 15.35 14.19 14.66
CA LEU A 21 15.04 13.45 13.44
C LEU A 21 14.50 12.04 13.74
N HIS A 22 15.06 11.35 14.72
CA HIS A 22 14.55 10.04 15.14
C HIS A 22 13.14 10.14 15.70
N VAL A 23 12.87 11.15 16.55
CA VAL A 23 11.53 11.41 17.08
C VAL A 23 10.55 11.72 15.95
N SER A 24 10.92 12.60 15.00
CA SER A 24 10.09 12.88 13.83
C SER A 24 9.80 11.63 12.99
N SER A 25 10.80 10.78 12.77
CA SER A 25 10.62 9.53 12.03
C SER A 25 9.68 8.56 12.75
N LEU A 26 9.74 8.48 14.09
CA LEU A 26 8.80 7.68 14.88
C LEU A 26 7.38 8.23 14.80
N MET A 27 7.21 9.55 14.86
CA MET A 27 5.90 10.18 14.75
C MET A 27 5.24 9.91 13.39
N VAL A 28 6.02 9.94 12.30
CA VAL A 28 5.50 9.59 10.97
C VAL A 28 4.99 8.15 10.94
N LYS A 29 5.76 7.20 11.46
CA LYS A 29 5.34 5.79 11.54
C LYS A 29 4.11 5.58 12.43
N GLU A 30 4.00 6.34 13.51
CA GLU A 30 2.82 6.30 14.39
C GLU A 30 1.57 6.80 13.65
N LEU A 31 1.69 7.86 12.85
CA LEU A 31 0.60 8.35 12.02
C LEU A 31 0.18 7.32 10.96
N GLU A 32 1.14 6.67 10.27
CA GLU A 32 0.86 5.59 9.32
C GLU A 32 0.05 4.45 9.98
N LEU A 33 0.46 4.02 11.18
CA LEU A 33 -0.25 2.99 11.94
C LEU A 33 -1.67 3.42 12.36
N ILE A 34 -1.86 4.70 12.73
CA ILE A 34 -3.18 5.23 13.09
C ILE A 34 -4.11 5.25 11.87
N GLU A 35 -3.59 5.63 10.69
CA GLU A 35 -4.34 5.61 9.44
C GLU A 35 -4.75 4.19 9.06
N GLU A 36 -3.83 3.23 9.07
CA GLU A 36 -4.13 1.81 8.83
C GLU A 36 -5.16 1.28 9.82
N PHE A 37 -5.03 1.62 11.11
CA PHE A 37 -5.98 1.22 12.15
C PHE A 37 -7.38 1.80 11.93
N ARG A 38 -7.46 3.05 11.47
CA ARG A 38 -8.74 3.69 11.12
C ARG A 38 -9.40 3.00 9.94
N ASP A 39 -8.61 2.62 8.94
CA ASP A 39 -9.12 2.09 7.68
C ASP A 39 -9.50 0.60 7.76
N LEU A 40 -9.02 -0.12 8.80
CA LEU A 40 -9.39 -1.50 9.12
C LEU A 40 -10.90 -1.73 9.35
N SER A 41 -11.74 -0.68 9.43
CA SER A 41 -13.21 -0.78 9.52
C SER A 41 -13.68 -1.69 10.67
N LEU A 42 -13.10 -1.49 11.84
CA LEU A 42 -13.35 -2.31 13.04
C LEU A 42 -14.73 -2.04 13.63
N VAL A 43 -15.44 -3.10 13.99
CA VAL A 43 -16.58 -3.05 14.90
C VAL A 43 -16.05 -2.96 16.32
N CYS A 44 -16.53 -1.97 17.07
CA CYS A 44 -16.14 -1.74 18.47
C CYS A 44 -17.33 -2.00 19.40
N GLU A 45 -17.14 -2.90 20.37
CA GLU A 45 -18.10 -3.17 21.44
C GLU A 45 -17.45 -2.77 22.77
N VAL A 46 -18.07 -1.82 23.48
CA VAL A 46 -17.59 -1.32 24.77
C VAL A 46 -18.52 -1.81 25.87
N SER A 47 -17.93 -2.38 26.91
CA SER A 47 -18.60 -2.79 28.16
C SER A 47 -17.93 -2.11 29.35
N SER A 48 -18.55 -2.21 30.54
CA SER A 48 -17.96 -1.66 31.77
C SER A 48 -16.63 -2.30 32.16
N ALA A 49 -16.33 -3.51 31.66
CA ALA A 49 -15.13 -4.27 32.00
C ALA A 49 -14.10 -4.38 30.86
N SER A 50 -14.50 -4.14 29.60
CA SER A 50 -13.64 -4.40 28.44
C SER A 50 -14.07 -3.65 27.18
N VAL A 51 -13.12 -3.48 26.27
CA VAL A 51 -13.34 -3.08 24.88
C VAL A 51 -13.00 -4.27 23.98
N LYS A 52 -13.89 -4.59 23.05
CA LYS A 52 -13.68 -5.63 22.04
C LYS A 52 -13.69 -4.98 20.66
N LEU A 53 -12.73 -5.37 19.84
CA LEU A 53 -12.62 -4.94 18.45
C LEU A 53 -12.74 -6.18 17.55
N GLY A 54 -13.55 -6.10 16.50
CA GLY A 54 -13.75 -7.18 15.54
C GLY A 54 -13.73 -6.67 14.11
N MET A 55 -13.27 -7.50 13.18
CA MET A 55 -13.30 -7.21 11.74
C MET A 55 -13.86 -8.43 11.02
N LEU A 56 -14.84 -8.22 10.13
CA LEU A 56 -15.27 -9.22 9.16
C LEU A 56 -14.85 -8.76 7.76
N LYS A 57 -13.91 -9.49 7.16
CA LYS A 57 -13.46 -9.24 5.78
C LYS A 57 -13.96 -10.35 4.87
N LEU A 58 -14.88 -10.03 3.96
CA LEU A 58 -15.28 -10.93 2.89
C LEU A 58 -14.28 -10.78 1.74
N THR A 59 -13.56 -11.86 1.41
CA THR A 59 -12.63 -11.90 0.27
C THR A 59 -13.16 -12.84 -0.79
N ASN A 60 -13.08 -12.45 -2.06
CA ASN A 60 -13.39 -13.31 -3.19
C ASN A 60 -12.11 -13.53 -4.01
N PRO A 61 -11.63 -14.78 -4.19
CA PRO A 61 -10.41 -15.06 -4.95
C PRO A 61 -10.59 -14.86 -6.47
N PHE A 62 -11.80 -14.57 -6.96
CA PHE A 62 -12.13 -14.48 -8.38
C PHE A 62 -11.19 -13.55 -9.17
N LEU A 63 -10.92 -12.35 -8.65
CA LEU A 63 -10.02 -11.41 -9.35
C LEU A 63 -8.57 -11.88 -9.37
N GLU A 64 -8.09 -12.49 -8.28
CA GLU A 64 -6.74 -13.09 -8.26
C GLU A 64 -6.66 -14.28 -9.21
N ASN A 65 -7.67 -15.14 -9.25
CA ASN A 65 -7.74 -16.26 -10.20
C ASN A 65 -7.72 -15.76 -11.64
N ILE A 66 -8.50 -14.71 -11.97
CA ILE A 66 -8.46 -14.10 -13.30
C ILE A 66 -7.07 -13.57 -13.60
N LYS A 67 -6.45 -12.84 -12.67
CA LYS A 67 -5.11 -12.27 -12.83
C LYS A 67 -4.07 -13.36 -13.14
N GLU A 68 -4.10 -14.48 -12.43
CA GLU A 68 -3.20 -15.60 -12.71
C GLU A 68 -3.47 -16.20 -14.10
N CYS A 69 -4.74 -16.42 -14.47
CA CYS A 69 -5.09 -16.87 -15.81
C CYS A 69 -4.60 -15.90 -16.90
N GLN A 70 -4.73 -14.58 -16.69
CA GLN A 70 -4.28 -13.56 -17.64
C GLN A 70 -2.77 -13.61 -17.90
N LYS A 71 -1.97 -13.97 -16.89
CA LYS A 71 -0.51 -14.15 -17.03
C LYS A 71 -0.15 -15.37 -17.88
N MET A 72 -1.04 -16.35 -17.99
CA MET A 72 -0.83 -17.58 -18.75
C MET A 72 -1.38 -17.49 -20.19
N ASP A 73 -2.27 -16.53 -20.46
CA ASP A 73 -2.87 -16.37 -21.79
C ASP A 73 -1.92 -15.68 -22.79
N GLU A 74 -1.49 -16.39 -23.82
CA GLU A 74 -0.56 -15.85 -24.83
C GLU A 74 -1.09 -14.60 -25.56
N ARG A 75 -2.40 -14.48 -25.77
CA ARG A 75 -2.99 -13.32 -26.46
C ARG A 75 -2.94 -12.09 -25.56
N LEU A 76 -3.23 -12.26 -24.27
CA LEU A 76 -3.14 -11.19 -23.29
C LEU A 76 -1.69 -10.81 -23.00
N ILE A 77 -0.75 -11.77 -22.97
CA ILE A 77 0.69 -11.48 -22.87
C ILE A 77 1.16 -10.62 -24.06
N LYS A 78 0.75 -10.95 -25.30
CA LYS A 78 1.08 -10.14 -26.49
C LYS A 78 0.51 -8.72 -26.37
N LYS A 79 -0.73 -8.58 -25.87
CA LYS A 79 -1.33 -7.28 -25.59
C LYS A 79 -0.59 -6.52 -24.50
N MET A 80 -0.09 -7.20 -23.47
CA MET A 80 0.72 -6.59 -22.40
C MET A 80 1.99 -5.94 -22.95
N VAL A 81 2.66 -6.59 -23.92
CA VAL A 81 3.83 -6.01 -24.61
C VAL A 81 3.43 -4.73 -25.36
N LEU A 82 2.31 -4.74 -26.09
CA LEU A 82 1.82 -3.56 -26.81
C LEU A 82 1.43 -2.40 -25.87
N ILE A 83 0.89 -2.70 -24.69
CA ILE A 83 0.60 -1.71 -23.65
C ILE A 83 1.90 -1.06 -23.18
N ASN A 84 2.93 -1.86 -22.89
CA ASN A 84 4.25 -1.35 -22.45
C ASN A 84 4.95 -0.51 -23.54
N GLU A 85 4.72 -0.82 -24.82
CA GLU A 85 5.19 -0.02 -25.95
C GLU A 85 4.35 1.25 -26.21
N GLY A 86 3.24 1.45 -25.48
CA GLY A 86 2.33 2.58 -25.67
C GLY A 86 1.46 2.49 -26.94
N LYS A 87 1.37 1.31 -27.56
CA LYS A 87 0.63 1.08 -28.82
C LYS A 87 -0.80 0.61 -28.62
N GLU A 88 -1.16 0.18 -27.41
CA GLU A 88 -2.50 -0.27 -27.06
C GLU A 88 -3.18 0.76 -26.13
N THR A 89 -4.34 1.28 -26.55
CA THR A 89 -5.06 2.36 -25.84
C THR A 89 -6.35 1.89 -25.19
N ASN A 90 -6.93 0.78 -25.67
CA ASN A 90 -8.24 0.31 -25.22
C ASN A 90 -8.13 -0.62 -24.01
N ILE A 91 -6.95 -1.21 -23.81
CA ILE A 91 -6.65 -2.13 -22.73
C ILE A 91 -5.65 -1.48 -21.77
N ARG A 92 -5.92 -1.61 -20.47
CA ARG A 92 -5.08 -1.07 -19.40
C ARG A 92 -4.94 -2.10 -18.28
N VAL A 93 -3.86 -2.00 -17.52
CA VAL A 93 -3.69 -2.74 -16.28
C VAL A 93 -4.04 -1.81 -15.13
N ASP A 94 -4.93 -2.26 -14.24
CA ASP A 94 -5.32 -1.48 -13.06
C ASP A 94 -4.29 -1.60 -11.92
N GLU A 95 -4.56 -0.90 -10.81
CA GLU A 95 -3.71 -0.90 -9.62
C GLU A 95 -3.58 -2.29 -8.96
N SER A 96 -4.57 -3.17 -9.18
CA SER A 96 -4.52 -4.56 -8.70
C SER A 96 -3.73 -5.49 -9.63
N GLY A 97 -3.25 -4.98 -10.76
CA GLY A 97 -2.52 -5.75 -11.76
C GLY A 97 -3.41 -6.56 -12.68
N VAL A 98 -4.72 -6.26 -12.76
CA VAL A 98 -5.69 -6.94 -13.62
C VAL A 98 -5.85 -6.18 -14.93
N MET A 99 -5.79 -6.90 -16.05
CA MET A 99 -6.01 -6.35 -17.38
C MET A 99 -7.50 -6.07 -17.63
N ARG A 100 -7.81 -4.86 -18.09
CA ARG A 100 -9.16 -4.37 -18.36
C ARG A 100 -9.29 -3.72 -19.73
N PHE A 101 -10.36 -4.04 -20.44
CA PHE A 101 -10.75 -3.39 -21.70
C PHE A 101 -11.90 -2.41 -21.43
N HIS A 102 -11.69 -1.11 -21.70
CA HIS A 102 -12.65 -0.05 -21.35
C HIS A 102 -13.23 -0.15 -19.92
N GLY A 103 -12.38 -0.46 -18.93
CA GLY A 103 -12.76 -0.59 -17.53
C GLY A 103 -13.35 -1.96 -17.12
N ARG A 104 -13.65 -2.84 -18.08
CA ARG A 104 -14.16 -4.20 -17.81
C ARG A 104 -13.03 -5.22 -17.73
N VAL A 105 -13.14 -6.18 -16.81
CA VAL A 105 -12.12 -7.22 -16.62
C VAL A 105 -12.06 -8.13 -17.84
N CYS A 106 -10.86 -8.36 -18.36
CA CYS A 106 -10.63 -9.36 -19.41
C CYS A 106 -10.67 -10.76 -18.80
N VAL A 107 -11.70 -11.54 -19.06
CA VAL A 107 -11.80 -12.93 -18.61
C VAL A 107 -11.38 -13.85 -19.75
N LEU A 108 -10.58 -14.88 -19.47
CA LEU A 108 -10.23 -15.88 -20.47
C LEU A 108 -11.48 -16.67 -20.87
N ASP A 109 -11.53 -17.05 -22.14
CA ASP A 109 -12.53 -17.97 -22.64
C ASP A 109 -12.16 -19.38 -22.15
N VAL A 110 -12.81 -19.85 -21.09
CA VAL A 110 -12.64 -21.22 -20.62
C VAL A 110 -13.59 -22.08 -21.46
N PRO A 111 -13.10 -23.07 -22.23
CA PRO A 111 -14.01 -23.97 -22.94
C PRO A 111 -14.92 -24.66 -21.92
N GLU A 112 -16.22 -24.69 -22.21
CA GLU A 112 -17.25 -25.37 -21.41
C GLU A 112 -16.94 -26.87 -21.20
#